data_AF-A0A485M4D3-F1
#
_entry.id   AF-A0A485M4D3-F1
#
_cell.length_a   1.000
_cell.length_b   1.000
_cell.length_c   1.000
_cell.angle_alpha   90.00
_cell.angle_beta   90.00
_cell.angle_gamma   90.00
#
_symmetry.space_group_name_H-M   'P 1'
#
loop_
_entity.id
_entity.type
_entity.pdbx_description
1 polymer ?
#
loop_
_entity_poly.entity_id
_entity_poly.type
_entity_poly.pdbx_seq_one_letter_code
_entity_poly.pdbx_strand_id
1 'polypeptide(L)'
;MANQDTTKALRIARVIELLNKKSPYGGATLKELADACGVSTRSILRYLEHIENDMGIPLVRPERNNSRKQSLYRLDAGYLPSISPEKALIIFLSLLQQKGSALAGHINELKDALVGTLFKYKYTSESLCVDELQKRIHIVEEQLADPVGVSKIFAKLLQALRDKCRVKLEYYASHNRQCTDRVVEPYGLISKRHNWYLVAHCLKRGDIRVFRVDQIKNTQIYTYERFEYPPDFSLEDHMTQSWGVTNDGDACKVRLKFSPEVNHRVKRFIYHPSQVTEQELDDGSIILSFETSGFTEMRTWIFQWGNAVEVLEPDWLKKDICEMAANVLKIYQ
;
A
#
# COMPACT_ATOMS: atom_id res chain seq x y z
N MET A 1 -9.21 13.87 48.97
CA MET A 1 -10.15 13.64 47.84
C MET A 1 -9.46 13.23 46.53
N ALA A 2 -8.17 13.53 46.31
CA ALA A 2 -7.46 13.26 45.05
C ALA A 2 -7.16 11.77 44.68
N ASN A 3 -7.50 10.78 45.52
CA ASN A 3 -7.11 9.37 45.30
C ASN A 3 -8.25 8.48 44.76
N GLN A 4 -9.51 8.84 45.02
CA GLN A 4 -10.69 8.10 44.52
C GLN A 4 -10.96 8.36 43.03
N ASP A 5 -10.76 9.60 42.57
CA ASP A 5 -10.97 9.96 41.16
C ASP A 5 -9.92 9.35 40.23
N THR A 6 -8.66 9.28 40.67
CA THR A 6 -7.59 8.59 39.94
C THR A 6 -7.91 7.12 39.74
N THR A 7 -8.50 6.46 40.75
CA THR A 7 -8.91 5.05 40.66
C THR A 7 -10.11 4.86 39.73
N LYS A 8 -11.06 5.79 39.73
CA LYS A 8 -12.22 5.76 38.82
C LYS A 8 -11.80 5.99 37.37
N ALA A 9 -10.94 6.98 37.11
CA ALA A 9 -10.46 7.30 35.77
C ALA A 9 -9.66 6.14 35.16
N LEU A 10 -8.77 5.50 35.96
CA LEU A 10 -8.04 4.30 35.53
C LEU A 10 -8.97 3.14 35.18
N ARG A 11 -10.05 2.93 35.95
CA ARG A 11 -11.05 1.90 35.66
C ARG A 11 -11.84 2.21 34.38
N ILE A 12 -12.23 3.46 34.16
CA ILE A 12 -12.89 3.88 32.91
C ILE A 12 -11.96 3.68 31.71
N ALA A 13 -10.69 4.07 31.83
CA ALA A 13 -9.69 3.81 30.78
C ALA A 13 -9.56 2.31 30.48
N ARG A 14 -9.57 1.46 31.52
CA ARG A 14 -9.52 0.01 31.38
C ARG A 14 -10.76 -0.58 30.70
N VAL A 15 -11.96 -0.03 31.00
CA VAL A 15 -13.21 -0.39 30.32
C VAL A 15 -13.12 -0.05 28.83
N ILE A 16 -12.68 1.17 28.48
CA ILE A 16 -12.50 1.59 27.09
C ILE A 16 -11.50 0.69 26.37
N GLU A 17 -10.35 0.40 26.99
CA GLU A 17 -9.32 -0.48 26.43
C GLU A 17 -9.88 -1.89 26.13
N LEU A 18 -10.62 -2.47 27.09
CA LEU A 18 -11.19 -3.81 26.91
C LEU A 18 -12.28 -3.84 25.84
N LEU A 19 -13.15 -2.83 25.81
CA LEU A 19 -14.16 -2.69 24.76
C LEU A 19 -13.51 -2.51 23.40
N ASN A 20 -12.48 -1.69 23.27
CA ASN A 20 -11.74 -1.48 22.02
C ASN A 20 -11.13 -2.80 21.50
N LYS A 21 -10.57 -3.63 22.39
CA LYS A 21 -10.04 -4.95 22.04
C LYS A 21 -11.12 -5.95 21.62
N LYS A 22 -12.31 -5.90 22.22
CA LYS A 22 -13.37 -6.90 22.08
C LYS A 22 -14.45 -6.53 21.05
N SER A 23 -14.63 -5.25 20.73
CA SER A 23 -15.65 -4.76 19.79
C SER A 23 -15.57 -5.40 18.39
N PRO A 24 -14.38 -5.64 17.79
CA PRO A 24 -14.27 -6.35 16.51
C PRO A 24 -14.80 -7.79 16.54
N TYR A 25 -14.85 -8.40 17.73
CA TYR A 25 -15.29 -9.78 17.95
C TYR A 25 -16.72 -9.85 18.53
N GLY A 26 -17.47 -8.76 18.46
CA GLY A 26 -18.86 -8.68 18.93
C GLY A 26 -19.07 -7.97 20.27
N GLY A 27 -17.99 -7.61 20.98
CA GLY A 27 -18.06 -6.85 22.24
C GLY A 27 -17.69 -7.65 23.48
N ALA A 28 -17.91 -7.05 24.66
CA ALA A 28 -17.64 -7.64 25.96
C ALA A 28 -18.91 -7.66 26.83
N THR A 29 -19.06 -8.66 27.67
CA THR A 29 -20.14 -8.72 28.66
C THR A 29 -19.87 -7.77 29.83
N LEU A 30 -20.92 -7.37 30.56
CA LEU A 30 -20.75 -6.63 31.81
C LEU A 30 -19.90 -7.38 32.83
N LYS A 31 -19.96 -8.72 32.84
CA LYS A 31 -19.19 -9.55 33.75
C LYS A 31 -17.69 -9.49 33.42
N GLU A 32 -17.32 -9.65 32.15
CA GLU A 32 -15.92 -9.53 31.72
C GLU A 32 -15.34 -8.14 32.05
N LEU A 33 -16.12 -7.07 31.83
CA LEU A 33 -15.71 -5.70 32.16
C LEU A 33 -15.57 -5.49 33.69
N ALA A 34 -16.50 -6.04 34.46
CA ALA A 34 -16.50 -5.98 35.92
C ALA A 34 -15.28 -6.70 36.51
N ASP A 35 -15.03 -7.93 36.05
CA ASP A 35 -13.91 -8.77 36.47
C ASP A 35 -12.57 -8.11 36.13
N ALA A 36 -12.42 -7.54 34.93
CA ALA A 36 -11.21 -6.86 34.49
C ALA A 36 -10.88 -5.57 35.28
N CYS A 37 -11.89 -4.93 35.85
CA CYS A 37 -11.74 -3.70 36.63
C CYS A 37 -11.82 -3.92 38.15
N GLY A 38 -12.10 -5.14 38.61
CA GLY A 38 -12.30 -5.48 40.02
C GLY A 38 -13.46 -4.71 40.66
N VAL A 39 -14.56 -4.50 39.92
CA VAL A 39 -15.74 -3.74 40.40
C VAL A 39 -17.05 -4.45 40.09
N SER A 40 -18.16 -3.97 40.64
CA SER A 40 -19.49 -4.50 40.33
C SER A 40 -19.96 -4.15 38.92
N THR A 41 -20.85 -4.96 38.35
CA THR A 41 -21.52 -4.68 37.07
C THR A 41 -22.30 -3.36 37.08
N ARG A 42 -22.87 -2.97 38.23
CA ARG A 42 -23.53 -1.66 38.40
C ARG A 42 -22.55 -0.49 38.25
N SER A 43 -21.32 -0.66 38.72
CA SER A 43 -20.25 0.33 38.53
C SER A 43 -19.85 0.43 37.06
N ILE A 44 -19.77 -0.69 36.35
CA ILE A 44 -19.51 -0.72 34.90
C ILE A 44 -20.60 0.00 34.13
N LEU A 45 -21.88 -0.27 34.41
CA LEU A 45 -22.99 0.45 33.74
C LEU A 45 -22.88 1.96 33.87
N ARG A 46 -22.52 2.45 35.07
CA ARG A 46 -22.26 3.87 35.30
C ARG A 46 -21.02 4.37 34.55
N TYR A 47 -19.98 3.55 34.41
CA TYR A 47 -18.81 3.90 33.59
C TYR A 47 -19.17 3.97 32.10
N LEU A 48 -19.99 3.05 31.60
CA LEU A 48 -20.49 3.08 30.22
C LEU A 48 -21.35 4.32 29.96
N GLU A 49 -22.22 4.71 30.90
CA GLU A 49 -22.97 5.98 30.82
C GLU A 49 -22.04 7.20 30.80
N HIS A 50 -20.97 7.20 31.61
CA HIS A 50 -19.98 8.28 31.61
C HIS A 50 -19.20 8.34 30.28
N ILE A 51 -18.81 7.18 29.74
CA ILE A 51 -18.14 7.06 28.45
C ILE A 51 -19.03 7.58 27.32
N GLU A 52 -20.33 7.26 27.35
CA GLU A 52 -21.28 7.65 26.31
C GLU A 52 -21.68 9.12 26.41
N ASN A 53 -22.07 9.59 27.59
CA ASN A 53 -22.68 10.91 27.76
C ASN A 53 -21.65 12.01 28.05
N ASP A 54 -20.68 11.72 28.91
CA ASP A 54 -19.74 12.75 29.39
C ASP A 54 -18.48 12.81 28.49
N MET A 55 -18.04 11.66 27.95
CA MET A 55 -16.90 11.59 27.02
C MET A 55 -17.32 11.57 25.54
N GLY A 56 -18.62 11.47 25.23
CA GLY A 56 -19.14 11.48 23.86
C GLY A 56 -18.72 10.27 23.02
N ILE A 57 -18.39 9.13 23.65
CA ILE A 57 -17.96 7.92 22.95
C ILE A 57 -19.19 7.02 22.72
N PRO A 58 -19.69 6.88 21.48
CA PRO A 58 -20.91 6.13 21.20
C PRO A 58 -20.72 4.63 21.50
N LEU A 59 -21.74 4.05 22.15
CA LEU A 59 -21.78 2.63 22.53
C LEU A 59 -22.94 1.91 21.85
N VAL A 60 -22.67 0.71 21.33
CA VAL A 60 -23.75 -0.20 20.95
C VAL A 60 -24.12 -1.02 22.18
N ARG A 61 -25.35 -0.78 22.67
CA ARG A 61 -25.94 -1.53 23.77
C ARG A 61 -26.63 -2.80 23.25
N PRO A 62 -26.63 -3.89 24.02
CA PRO A 62 -27.33 -5.11 23.63
C PRO A 62 -28.85 -4.90 23.58
N GLU A 63 -29.51 -5.43 22.55
CA GLU A 63 -30.97 -5.37 22.43
C GLU A 63 -31.66 -6.15 23.58
N ARG A 64 -32.74 -5.59 24.12
CA ARG A 64 -33.47 -6.14 25.29
C ARG A 64 -34.14 -7.51 25.05
N ASN A 65 -34.29 -7.97 23.81
CA ASN A 65 -35.23 -9.05 23.45
C ASN A 65 -34.62 -10.41 23.03
N ASN A 66 -33.31 -10.66 23.20
CA ASN A 66 -32.72 -11.95 22.81
C ASN A 66 -32.25 -12.79 24.01
N SER A 67 -33.19 -13.53 24.61
CA SER A 67 -33.02 -14.37 25.81
C SER A 67 -32.04 -15.56 25.67
N ARG A 68 -31.26 -15.66 24.58
CA ARG A 68 -30.29 -16.75 24.33
C ARG A 68 -28.87 -16.31 23.93
N LYS A 69 -28.59 -15.02 23.75
CA LYS A 69 -27.22 -14.51 23.50
C LYS A 69 -26.77 -13.64 24.67
N GLN A 70 -25.53 -13.81 25.10
CA GLN A 70 -24.93 -12.94 26.12
C GLN A 70 -25.03 -11.48 25.68
N SER A 71 -25.45 -10.60 26.58
CA SER A 71 -25.60 -9.16 26.33
C SER A 71 -24.23 -8.51 26.20
N LEU A 72 -23.75 -8.36 24.96
CA LEU A 72 -22.45 -7.78 24.65
C LEU A 72 -22.56 -6.27 24.44
N TYR A 73 -21.65 -5.53 25.05
CA TYR A 73 -21.44 -4.10 24.86
C TYR A 73 -20.22 -3.92 23.97
N ARG A 74 -20.31 -3.00 23.01
CA ARG A 74 -19.19 -2.65 22.13
C ARG A 74 -19.18 -1.16 21.86
N LEU A 75 -18.00 -0.64 21.50
CA LEU A 75 -17.88 0.70 20.95
C LEU A 75 -18.56 0.70 19.58
N ASP A 76 -19.24 1.79 19.25
CA ASP A 76 -19.75 1.97 17.90
C ASP A 76 -18.57 2.04 16.92
N ALA A 77 -18.77 1.55 15.69
CA ALA A 77 -17.73 1.37 14.68
C ALA A 77 -17.03 2.67 14.24
N GLY A 78 -17.49 3.82 14.73
CA GLY A 78 -16.81 5.12 14.61
C GLY A 78 -15.71 5.38 15.65
N TYR A 79 -15.48 4.49 16.63
CA TYR A 79 -14.41 4.65 17.62
C TYR A 79 -13.06 4.16 17.09
N LEU A 80 -12.10 5.07 16.91
CA LEU A 80 -10.71 4.74 16.60
C LEU A 80 -9.96 4.31 17.87
N PRO A 81 -9.12 3.25 17.81
CA PRO A 81 -8.33 2.80 18.95
C PRO A 81 -7.43 3.91 19.52
N SER A 82 -6.86 3.70 20.71
CA SER A 82 -5.84 4.60 21.26
C SER A 82 -4.57 4.55 20.39
N ILE A 83 -4.52 5.43 19.40
CA ILE A 83 -3.35 5.72 18.57
C ILE A 83 -2.58 6.83 19.30
N SER A 84 -1.26 6.75 19.36
CA SER A 84 -0.44 7.84 19.93
C SER A 84 -0.32 8.98 18.91
N PRO A 85 -0.04 10.22 19.33
CA PRO A 85 0.15 11.34 18.39
C PRO A 85 1.15 11.02 17.26
N GLU A 86 2.25 10.34 17.59
CA GLU A 86 3.29 9.95 16.63
C GLU A 86 2.75 8.97 15.60
N LYS A 87 2.01 7.94 16.03
CA LYS A 87 1.41 6.96 15.13
C LYS A 87 0.34 7.60 14.24
N ALA A 88 -0.45 8.54 14.78
CA ALA A 88 -1.42 9.27 14.00
C ALA A 88 -0.73 10.11 12.92
N LEU A 89 0.36 10.81 13.26
CA LEU A 89 1.17 11.56 12.31
C LEU A 89 1.74 10.66 11.21
N ILE A 90 2.28 9.48 11.56
CA ILE A 90 2.78 8.53 10.55
C ILE A 90 1.67 8.09 9.59
N ILE A 91 0.48 7.73 10.10
CA ILE A 91 -0.67 7.39 9.25
C ILE A 91 -1.01 8.56 8.31
N PHE A 92 -1.06 9.78 8.85
CA PHE A 92 -1.33 10.98 8.05
C PHE A 92 -0.29 11.19 6.95
N LEU A 93 1.01 11.07 7.26
CA LEU A 93 2.09 11.19 6.28
C LEU A 93 2.02 10.08 5.21
N SER A 94 1.69 8.85 5.61
CA SER A 94 1.48 7.74 4.65
C SER A 94 0.31 8.02 3.70
N LEU A 95 -0.75 8.67 4.17
CA LEU A 95 -1.87 9.08 3.32
C LEU A 95 -1.48 10.24 2.38
N LEU A 96 -0.70 11.21 2.87
CA LEU A 96 -0.18 12.30 2.04
C LEU A 96 0.71 11.78 0.91
N GLN A 97 1.52 10.75 1.15
CA GLN A 97 2.33 10.10 0.12
C GLN A 97 1.49 9.53 -1.03
N GLN A 98 0.22 9.19 -0.81
CA GLN A 98 -0.65 8.66 -1.86
C GLN A 98 -1.38 9.74 -2.68
N LYS A 99 -1.03 11.02 -2.48
CA LYS A 99 -1.61 12.13 -3.25
C LYS A 99 -1.37 11.92 -4.75
N GLY A 100 -2.43 12.00 -5.55
CA GLY A 100 -2.35 11.83 -7.01
C GLY A 100 -2.18 10.38 -7.48
N SER A 101 -2.21 9.39 -6.58
CA SER A 101 -2.21 7.97 -6.92
C SER A 101 -3.61 7.43 -7.26
N ALA A 102 -3.70 6.17 -7.70
CA ALA A 102 -4.97 5.47 -7.92
C ALA A 102 -5.83 5.34 -6.64
N LEU A 103 -5.27 5.59 -5.46
CA LEU A 103 -6.00 5.55 -4.19
C LEU A 103 -6.54 6.92 -3.77
N ALA A 104 -6.20 7.99 -4.48
CA ALA A 104 -6.45 9.37 -4.05
C ALA A 104 -7.93 9.65 -3.77
N GLY A 105 -8.85 9.05 -4.53
CA GLY A 105 -10.30 9.20 -4.32
C GLY A 105 -10.73 8.74 -2.92
N HIS A 106 -10.34 7.53 -2.53
CA HIS A 106 -10.69 6.94 -1.22
C HIS A 106 -9.87 7.54 -0.07
N ILE A 107 -8.62 7.92 -0.34
CA ILE A 107 -7.71 8.44 0.70
C ILE A 107 -8.08 9.86 1.13
N ASN A 108 -8.63 10.69 0.25
CA ASN A 108 -9.04 12.05 0.63
C ASN A 108 -10.15 12.02 1.70
N GLU A 109 -11.17 11.18 1.52
CA GLU A 109 -12.24 11.02 2.52
C GLU A 109 -11.70 10.51 3.85
N LEU A 110 -10.81 9.51 3.82
CA LEU A 110 -10.18 8.96 5.02
C LEU A 110 -9.29 10.01 5.72
N LYS A 111 -8.50 10.77 4.95
CA LYS A 111 -7.66 11.84 5.46
C LYS A 111 -8.50 12.93 6.13
N ASP A 112 -9.58 13.36 5.50
CA ASP A 112 -10.46 14.40 6.06
C ASP A 112 -11.16 13.90 7.33
N ALA A 113 -11.59 12.63 7.35
CA ALA A 113 -12.15 11.98 8.53
C ALA A 113 -11.12 11.85 9.68
N LEU A 114 -9.86 11.53 9.38
CA LEU A 114 -8.79 11.48 10.38
C LEU A 114 -8.45 12.87 10.92
N VAL A 115 -8.30 13.88 10.05
CA VAL A 115 -8.12 15.28 10.42
C VAL A 115 -9.25 15.75 11.32
N GLY A 116 -10.50 15.47 10.93
CA GLY A 116 -11.68 15.80 11.72
C GLY A 116 -11.69 15.09 13.08
N THR A 117 -11.54 13.77 13.10
CA THR A 117 -11.82 12.94 14.28
C THR A 117 -10.65 12.82 15.24
N LEU A 118 -9.45 12.53 14.73
CA LEU A 118 -8.26 12.35 15.57
C LEU A 118 -7.62 13.69 15.92
N PHE A 119 -7.40 14.55 14.93
CA PHE A 119 -6.53 15.71 15.13
C PHE A 119 -7.25 16.95 15.68
N LYS A 120 -8.56 17.10 15.46
CA LYS A 120 -9.33 18.20 16.06
C LYS A 120 -9.95 17.88 17.41
N TYR A 121 -10.41 16.65 17.63
CA TYR A 121 -11.13 16.29 18.87
C TYR A 121 -10.28 15.54 19.90
N LYS A 122 -9.24 14.79 19.50
CA LYS A 122 -8.45 13.95 20.41
C LYS A 122 -7.09 14.56 20.79
N TYR A 123 -6.53 15.40 19.93
CA TYR A 123 -5.25 16.08 20.15
C TYR A 123 -5.46 17.60 20.16
N THR A 124 -4.75 18.30 21.03
CA THR A 124 -4.71 19.77 21.01
C THR A 124 -3.70 20.24 19.97
N SER A 125 -3.86 21.47 19.46
CA SER A 125 -2.88 22.11 18.56
C SER A 125 -1.47 22.18 19.16
N GLU A 126 -1.37 22.27 20.50
CA GLU A 126 -0.10 22.20 21.25
C GLU A 126 0.56 20.81 21.20
N SER A 127 -0.25 19.75 21.12
CA SER A 127 0.25 18.37 21.09
C SER A 127 0.58 17.88 19.68
N LEU A 128 -0.13 18.35 18.64
CA LEU A 128 0.15 17.99 17.24
C LEU A 128 -0.52 18.94 16.22
N CYS A 129 0.26 19.86 15.65
CA CYS A 129 -0.22 20.84 14.65
C CYS A 129 -0.05 20.35 13.20
N VAL A 130 -1.00 19.54 12.71
CA VAL A 130 -0.92 18.90 11.38
C VAL A 130 -1.00 19.91 10.22
N ASP A 131 -1.81 20.96 10.35
CA ASP A 131 -2.00 21.95 9.27
C ASP A 131 -0.71 22.73 8.95
N GLU A 132 0.10 23.03 9.96
CA GLU A 132 1.40 23.68 9.77
C GLU A 132 2.45 22.71 9.23
N LEU A 133 2.45 21.46 9.70
CA LEU A 133 3.33 20.41 9.19
C LEU A 133 3.05 20.15 7.71
N GLN A 134 1.79 20.08 7.29
CA GLN A 134 1.42 19.89 5.89
C GLN A 134 1.94 21.02 4.99
N LYS A 135 1.99 22.27 5.49
CA LYS A 135 2.57 23.41 4.74
C LYS A 135 4.09 23.30 4.60
N ARG A 136 4.76 22.57 5.49
CA ARG A 136 6.23 22.41 5.51
C ARG A 136 6.71 21.11 4.83
N ILE A 137 5.80 20.19 4.52
CA ILE A 137 6.11 18.91 3.89
C ILE A 137 5.57 18.94 2.46
N HIS A 138 6.50 18.99 1.50
CA HIS A 138 6.18 18.89 0.09
C HIS A 138 6.61 17.52 -0.45
N ILE A 139 5.69 16.85 -1.14
CA ILE A 139 5.92 15.52 -1.71
C ILE A 139 6.11 15.69 -3.22
N VAL A 140 7.32 15.36 -3.68
CA VAL A 140 7.72 15.44 -5.08
C VAL A 140 7.65 14.05 -5.68
N GLU A 141 6.52 13.75 -6.30
CA GLU A 141 6.25 12.45 -6.93
C GLU A 141 5.53 12.68 -8.27
N GLU A 142 5.67 11.73 -9.19
CA GLU A 142 4.87 11.70 -10.42
C GLU A 142 3.40 11.48 -10.05
N GLN A 143 2.51 12.35 -10.54
CA GLN A 143 1.08 12.26 -10.27
C GLN A 143 0.33 11.77 -11.51
N LEU A 144 -0.71 10.96 -11.31
CA LEU A 144 -1.60 10.58 -12.39
C LEU A 144 -2.34 11.81 -12.92
N ALA A 145 -2.48 11.89 -14.24
CA ALA A 145 -3.25 12.96 -14.88
C ALA A 145 -4.76 12.88 -14.56
N ASP A 146 -5.28 11.65 -14.36
CA ASP A 146 -6.67 11.40 -13.92
C ASP A 146 -6.71 10.39 -12.76
N PRO A 147 -6.40 10.81 -11.52
CA PRO A 147 -6.42 9.91 -10.37
C PRO A 147 -7.82 9.34 -10.07
N VAL A 148 -8.88 10.09 -10.37
CA VAL A 148 -10.27 9.71 -10.05
C VAL A 148 -10.76 8.61 -10.98
N GLY A 149 -10.52 8.72 -12.29
CA GLY A 149 -10.83 7.67 -13.26
C GLY A 149 -10.08 6.38 -12.96
N VAL A 150 -8.77 6.49 -12.69
CA VAL A 150 -7.93 5.34 -12.34
C VAL A 150 -8.38 4.70 -11.02
N SER A 151 -8.81 5.49 -10.02
CA SER A 151 -9.36 4.97 -8.75
C SER A 151 -10.61 4.11 -8.95
N LYS A 152 -11.50 4.47 -9.87
CA LYS A 152 -12.69 3.67 -10.19
C LYS A 152 -12.32 2.34 -10.84
N ILE A 153 -11.34 2.34 -11.74
CA ILE A 153 -10.81 1.12 -12.37
C ILE A 153 -10.18 0.23 -11.31
N PHE A 154 -9.33 0.81 -10.46
CA PHE A 154 -8.65 0.11 -9.38
C PHE A 154 -9.64 -0.58 -8.43
N ALA A 155 -10.69 0.12 -8.00
CA ALA A 155 -11.74 -0.46 -7.15
C ALA A 155 -12.44 -1.69 -7.80
N LYS A 156 -12.72 -1.62 -9.11
CA LYS A 156 -13.29 -2.76 -9.86
C LYS A 156 -12.32 -3.93 -9.95
N LEU A 157 -11.01 -3.67 -10.12
CA LEU A 157 -9.99 -4.73 -10.15
C LEU A 157 -9.84 -5.40 -8.78
N LEU A 158 -9.86 -4.61 -7.68
CA LEU A 158 -9.88 -5.16 -6.33
C LEU A 158 -11.09 -6.05 -6.08
N GLN A 159 -12.28 -5.63 -6.54
CA GLN A 159 -13.48 -6.45 -6.46
C GLN A 159 -13.29 -7.76 -7.23
N ALA A 160 -12.77 -7.71 -8.47
CA ALA A 160 -12.56 -8.89 -9.29
C ALA A 160 -11.55 -9.86 -8.67
N LEU A 161 -10.48 -9.36 -8.05
CA LEU A 161 -9.51 -10.17 -7.30
C LEU A 161 -10.17 -10.88 -6.11
N ARG A 162 -10.95 -10.14 -5.30
CA ARG A 162 -11.66 -10.69 -4.14
C ARG A 162 -12.67 -11.76 -4.54
N ASP A 163 -13.43 -11.48 -5.60
CA ASP A 163 -14.54 -12.33 -6.03
C ASP A 163 -14.10 -13.45 -6.99
N LYS A 164 -12.81 -13.46 -7.39
CA LYS A 164 -12.21 -14.38 -8.37
C LYS A 164 -12.91 -14.35 -9.73
N CYS A 165 -13.31 -13.17 -10.18
CA CYS A 165 -14.03 -12.99 -11.44
C CYS A 165 -13.10 -12.61 -12.58
N ARG A 166 -13.38 -13.11 -13.78
CA ARG A 166 -12.73 -12.65 -15.02
C ARG A 166 -13.18 -11.24 -15.36
N VAL A 167 -12.27 -10.42 -15.88
CA VAL A 167 -12.57 -9.04 -16.29
C VAL A 167 -12.22 -8.80 -17.74
N LYS A 168 -13.03 -7.97 -18.39
CA LYS A 168 -12.73 -7.43 -19.72
C LYS A 168 -12.11 -6.05 -19.54
N LEU A 169 -10.91 -5.88 -20.07
CA LEU A 169 -10.16 -4.63 -20.09
C LEU A 169 -10.20 -4.04 -21.49
N GLU A 170 -10.52 -2.75 -21.58
CA GLU A 170 -10.19 -1.92 -22.73
C GLU A 170 -8.79 -1.31 -22.48
N TYR A 171 -7.76 -1.91 -23.07
CA TYR A 171 -6.37 -1.59 -22.74
C TYR A 171 -5.69 -0.81 -23.88
N TYR A 172 -5.12 0.35 -23.55
CA TYR A 172 -4.30 1.12 -24.50
C TYR A 172 -2.88 0.57 -24.53
N ALA A 173 -2.52 -0.14 -25.60
CA ALA A 173 -1.17 -0.65 -25.78
C ALA A 173 -0.28 0.43 -26.42
N SER A 174 0.56 1.10 -25.62
CA SER A 174 1.40 2.22 -26.07
C SER A 174 2.29 1.89 -27.28
N HIS A 175 2.78 0.65 -27.40
CA HIS A 175 3.65 0.23 -28.49
C HIS A 175 2.93 0.18 -29.84
N ASN A 176 1.63 -0.15 -29.86
CA ASN A 176 0.84 -0.25 -31.09
C ASN A 176 -0.12 0.93 -31.29
N ARG A 177 -0.17 1.88 -30.34
CA ARG A 177 -1.10 3.03 -30.32
C ARG A 177 -2.56 2.64 -30.59
N GLN A 178 -2.96 1.47 -30.11
CA GLN A 178 -4.29 0.90 -30.33
C GLN A 178 -4.92 0.50 -28.99
N CYS A 179 -6.21 0.81 -28.84
CA CYS A 179 -7.04 0.20 -27.81
C CYS A 179 -7.34 -1.24 -28.23
N THR A 180 -7.12 -2.18 -27.31
CA THR A 180 -7.46 -3.57 -27.54
C THR A 180 -8.23 -4.14 -26.37
N ASP A 181 -9.24 -4.94 -26.70
CA ASP A 181 -9.95 -5.72 -25.71
C ASP A 181 -9.09 -6.90 -25.24
N ARG A 182 -9.09 -7.11 -23.93
CA ARG A 182 -8.41 -8.23 -23.25
C ARG A 182 -9.35 -8.80 -22.21
N VAL A 183 -9.61 -10.10 -22.28
CA VAL A 183 -10.24 -10.84 -21.19
C VAL A 183 -9.13 -11.47 -20.37
N VAL A 184 -9.13 -11.22 -19.06
CA VAL A 184 -8.05 -11.65 -18.18
C VAL A 184 -8.58 -12.24 -16.87
N GLU A 185 -7.78 -13.12 -16.28
CA GLU A 185 -7.93 -13.65 -14.93
C GLU A 185 -6.98 -12.90 -13.98
N PRO A 186 -7.49 -11.97 -13.14
CA PRO A 186 -6.68 -11.16 -12.24
C PRO A 186 -5.96 -12.03 -11.20
N TYR A 187 -4.62 -11.98 -11.14
CA TYR A 187 -3.84 -12.76 -10.17
C TYR A 187 -3.27 -11.92 -9.04
N GLY A 188 -3.04 -10.63 -9.27
CA GLY A 188 -2.50 -9.75 -8.24
C GLY A 188 -2.32 -8.32 -8.70
N LEU A 189 -2.07 -7.43 -7.74
CA LEU A 189 -1.77 -6.03 -7.97
C LEU A 189 -0.40 -5.70 -7.37
N ILE A 190 0.41 -5.00 -8.14
CA ILE A 190 1.73 -4.50 -7.71
C ILE A 190 1.68 -2.99 -7.70
N SER A 191 2.26 -2.38 -6.66
CA SER A 191 2.47 -0.93 -6.59
C SER A 191 3.95 -0.62 -6.80
N LYS A 192 4.26 0.22 -7.79
CA LYS A 192 5.62 0.72 -8.05
C LYS A 192 5.57 2.18 -8.45
N ARG A 193 6.28 3.05 -7.72
CA ARG A 193 6.37 4.51 -7.97
C ARG A 193 5.00 5.16 -8.25
N HIS A 194 4.05 4.99 -7.31
CA HIS A 194 2.67 5.48 -7.37
C HIS A 194 1.78 4.94 -8.51
N ASN A 195 2.31 4.05 -9.35
CA ASN A 195 1.55 3.35 -10.37
C ASN A 195 1.18 1.95 -9.90
N TRP A 196 -0.03 1.52 -10.27
CA TRP A 196 -0.51 0.18 -10.01
C TRP A 196 -0.47 -0.66 -11.29
N TYR A 197 -0.14 -1.92 -11.13
CA TYR A 197 0.02 -2.89 -12.20
C TYR A 197 -0.78 -4.14 -11.86
N LEU A 198 -1.63 -4.58 -12.77
CA LEU A 198 -2.38 -5.82 -12.67
C LEU A 198 -1.56 -6.95 -13.30
N VAL A 199 -1.19 -7.95 -12.50
CA VAL A 199 -0.71 -9.24 -13.01
C VAL A 199 -1.93 -10.11 -13.28
N ALA A 200 -2.06 -10.60 -14.51
CA ALA A 200 -3.20 -11.41 -14.89
C ALA A 200 -2.86 -12.39 -16.01
N HIS A 201 -3.50 -13.56 -15.99
CA HIS A 201 -3.46 -14.48 -17.13
C HIS A 201 -4.36 -13.96 -18.24
N CYS A 202 -3.77 -13.71 -19.42
CA CYS A 202 -4.44 -13.12 -20.56
C CYS A 202 -4.95 -14.21 -21.50
N LEU A 203 -6.26 -14.44 -21.53
CA LEU A 203 -6.87 -15.55 -22.30
C LEU A 203 -6.56 -15.46 -23.79
N LYS A 204 -6.42 -14.24 -24.34
CA LYS A 204 -6.08 -14.04 -25.75
C LYS A 204 -4.63 -14.42 -26.08
N ARG A 205 -3.72 -14.35 -25.11
CA ARG A 205 -2.29 -14.67 -25.29
C ARG A 205 -1.92 -16.04 -24.72
N GLY A 206 -2.75 -16.61 -23.84
CA GLY A 206 -2.48 -17.88 -23.16
C GLY A 206 -1.31 -17.80 -22.19
N ASP A 207 -1.07 -16.63 -21.59
CA ASP A 207 0.12 -16.36 -20.80
C ASP A 207 -0.13 -15.24 -19.78
N ILE A 208 0.69 -15.19 -18.72
CA ILE A 208 0.65 -14.16 -17.69
C ILE A 208 1.22 -12.86 -18.25
N ARG A 209 0.50 -11.75 -18.03
CA ARG A 209 0.90 -10.43 -18.49
C ARG A 209 0.65 -9.40 -17.40
N VAL A 210 1.45 -8.34 -17.46
CA VAL A 210 1.35 -7.21 -16.55
C VAL A 210 0.72 -6.03 -17.30
N PHE A 211 -0.37 -5.50 -16.73
CA PHE A 211 -1.14 -4.41 -17.30
C PHE A 211 -1.05 -3.19 -16.39
N ARG A 212 -0.62 -2.06 -16.96
CA ARG A 212 -0.62 -0.78 -16.25
C ARG A 212 -2.05 -0.31 -16.00
N VAL A 213 -2.42 -0.09 -14.74
CA VAL A 213 -3.81 0.26 -14.38
C VAL A 213 -4.21 1.63 -14.93
N ASP A 214 -3.27 2.57 -15.02
CA ASP A 214 -3.46 3.89 -15.64
C ASP A 214 -3.62 3.84 -17.17
N GLN A 215 -3.25 2.73 -17.82
CA GLN A 215 -3.44 2.48 -19.26
C GLN A 215 -4.74 1.74 -19.59
N ILE A 216 -5.47 1.28 -18.57
CA ILE A 216 -6.81 0.72 -18.74
C ILE A 216 -7.78 1.88 -18.94
N LYS A 217 -8.50 1.92 -20.06
CA LYS A 217 -9.52 2.95 -20.33
C LYS A 217 -10.85 2.62 -19.68
N ASN A 218 -11.19 1.34 -19.68
CA ASN A 218 -12.39 0.83 -19.04
C ASN A 218 -12.19 -0.62 -18.59
N THR A 219 -12.93 -1.01 -17.55
CA THR A 219 -12.96 -2.38 -17.04
C THR A 219 -14.36 -2.76 -16.57
N GLN A 220 -14.75 -4.00 -16.85
CA GLN A 220 -16.01 -4.58 -16.42
C GLN A 220 -15.84 -6.08 -16.12
N ILE A 221 -16.67 -6.60 -15.22
CA ILE A 221 -16.76 -8.04 -14.97
C ILE A 221 -17.20 -8.71 -16.29
N TYR A 222 -16.42 -9.67 -16.75
CA TYR A 222 -16.72 -10.43 -17.97
C TYR A 222 -17.69 -11.58 -17.67
N THR A 223 -17.46 -12.26 -16.56
CA THR A 223 -18.36 -13.29 -16.03
C THR A 223 -18.25 -13.32 -14.50
N TYR A 224 -19.35 -13.68 -13.84
CA TYR A 224 -19.39 -13.95 -12.39
C TYR A 224 -19.00 -15.39 -12.04
N GLU A 225 -18.75 -16.23 -13.05
CA GLU A 225 -18.12 -17.52 -12.86
C GLU A 225 -16.71 -17.31 -12.27
N ARG A 226 -16.47 -17.98 -11.16
CA ARG A 226 -15.18 -17.89 -10.47
C ARG A 226 -14.16 -18.70 -11.27
N PHE A 227 -13.02 -18.10 -11.59
CA PHE A 227 -11.88 -18.86 -12.09
C PHE A 227 -11.13 -19.48 -10.91
N GLU A 228 -10.42 -20.58 -11.18
CA GLU A 228 -9.53 -21.20 -10.21
C GLU A 228 -8.16 -20.55 -10.31
N TYR A 229 -7.64 -20.12 -9.16
CA TYR A 229 -6.26 -19.65 -9.09
C TYR A 229 -5.31 -20.83 -9.35
N PRO A 230 -4.25 -20.64 -10.16
CA PRO A 230 -3.25 -21.68 -10.33
C PRO A 230 -2.62 -22.00 -8.95
N PRO A 231 -2.57 -23.27 -8.54
CA PRO A 231 -2.08 -23.64 -7.21
C PRO A 231 -0.61 -23.26 -6.99
N ASP A 232 0.18 -23.24 -8.07
CA ASP A 232 1.62 -22.97 -8.03
C ASP A 232 1.97 -21.51 -8.31
N PHE A 233 0.97 -20.63 -8.50
CA PHE A 233 1.24 -19.21 -8.75
C PHE A 233 1.43 -18.44 -7.44
N SER A 234 2.59 -17.79 -7.32
CA SER A 234 2.91 -16.83 -6.26
C SER A 234 3.24 -15.49 -6.88
N LEU A 235 2.54 -14.43 -6.46
CA LEU A 235 2.84 -13.07 -6.90
C LEU A 235 4.23 -12.63 -6.42
N GLU A 236 4.66 -13.08 -5.25
CA GLU A 236 5.97 -12.77 -4.69
C GLU A 236 7.08 -13.43 -5.53
N ASP A 237 6.93 -14.71 -5.87
CA ASP A 237 7.92 -15.43 -6.69
C ASP A 237 7.98 -14.85 -8.10
N HIS A 238 6.81 -14.51 -8.68
CA HIS A 238 6.72 -13.83 -9.97
C HIS A 238 7.46 -12.48 -9.99
N MET A 239 7.55 -11.81 -8.85
CA MET A 239 8.21 -10.50 -8.73
C MET A 239 9.68 -10.60 -8.35
N THR A 240 10.08 -11.64 -7.63
CA THR A 240 11.45 -11.76 -7.08
C THR A 240 12.51 -11.95 -8.17
N GLN A 241 12.11 -12.45 -9.33
CA GLN A 241 12.98 -12.59 -10.51
C GLN A 241 12.96 -11.35 -11.43
N SER A 242 12.16 -10.32 -11.14
CA SER A 242 11.97 -9.15 -12.00
C SER A 242 12.82 -7.97 -11.56
N TRP A 243 13.51 -7.30 -12.49
CA TRP A 243 14.09 -5.98 -12.21
C TRP A 243 13.03 -4.91 -11.88
N GLY A 244 11.77 -5.16 -12.26
CA GLY A 244 10.69 -4.20 -12.08
C GLY A 244 9.35 -4.88 -11.93
N VAL A 245 8.42 -4.53 -12.81
CA VAL A 245 7.11 -5.18 -12.90
C VAL A 245 6.98 -5.98 -14.19
N THR A 246 7.95 -5.87 -15.10
CA THR A 246 7.98 -6.56 -16.39
C THR A 246 8.87 -7.79 -16.27
N ASN A 247 8.42 -8.93 -16.76
CA ASN A 247 9.17 -10.19 -16.77
C ASN A 247 9.56 -10.58 -18.20
N ASP A 248 10.13 -9.63 -18.95
CA ASP A 248 10.64 -9.90 -20.30
C ASP A 248 12.04 -10.51 -20.27
N GLY A 249 12.23 -11.56 -21.07
CA GLY A 249 13.47 -12.33 -21.16
C GLY A 249 13.60 -13.38 -20.06
N ASP A 250 14.51 -14.33 -20.27
CA ASP A 250 14.87 -15.32 -19.26
C ASP A 250 15.78 -14.68 -18.21
N ALA A 251 15.65 -15.13 -16.95
CA ALA A 251 16.52 -14.65 -15.88
C ALA A 251 17.98 -15.01 -16.19
N CYS A 252 18.86 -14.02 -16.09
CA CYS A 252 20.29 -14.23 -16.25
C CYS A 252 21.11 -13.35 -15.30
N LYS A 253 22.39 -13.68 -15.17
CA LYS A 253 23.33 -12.86 -14.43
C LYS A 253 23.59 -11.54 -15.18
N VAL A 254 23.50 -10.42 -14.46
CA VAL A 254 23.87 -9.09 -14.92
C VAL A 254 24.93 -8.53 -13.98
N ARG A 255 26.00 -7.98 -14.54
CA ARG A 255 27.09 -7.34 -13.77
C ARG A 255 27.26 -5.91 -14.22
N LEU A 256 27.22 -4.99 -13.27
CA LEU A 256 27.30 -3.56 -13.50
C LEU A 256 28.45 -2.97 -12.69
N LYS A 257 29.31 -2.20 -13.34
CA LYS A 257 30.34 -1.40 -12.69
C LYS A 257 29.82 0.02 -12.50
N PHE A 258 29.75 0.48 -11.27
CA PHE A 258 29.40 1.87 -10.93
C PHE A 258 30.65 2.67 -10.63
N SER A 259 30.70 3.89 -11.15
CA SER A 259 31.81 4.82 -10.94
C SER A 259 31.92 5.26 -9.47
N PRO A 260 33.10 5.74 -9.04
CA PRO A 260 33.31 6.17 -7.66
C PRO A 260 32.36 7.29 -7.21
N GLU A 261 31.94 8.16 -8.14
CA GLU A 261 31.12 9.35 -7.86
C GLU A 261 29.72 8.99 -7.32
N VAL A 262 29.17 7.83 -7.72
CA VAL A 262 27.83 7.36 -7.33
C VAL A 262 27.86 6.27 -6.28
N ASN A 263 29.04 5.75 -5.90
CA ASN A 263 29.19 4.63 -4.98
C ASN A 263 28.42 4.84 -3.66
N HIS A 264 28.53 6.03 -3.07
CA HIS A 264 27.81 6.40 -1.84
C HIS A 264 26.28 6.33 -1.93
N ARG A 265 25.71 6.45 -3.13
CA ARG A 265 24.27 6.28 -3.40
C ARG A 265 23.95 4.82 -3.67
N VAL A 266 24.75 4.17 -4.50
CA VAL A 266 24.54 2.78 -4.94
C VAL A 266 24.52 1.81 -3.76
N LYS A 267 25.45 1.95 -2.80
CA LYS A 267 25.50 1.10 -1.60
C LYS A 267 24.32 1.26 -0.64
N ARG A 268 23.56 2.35 -0.72
CA ARG A 268 22.45 2.64 0.22
C ARG A 268 21.15 1.94 -0.14
N PHE A 269 21.06 1.38 -1.34
CA PHE A 269 19.82 0.80 -1.85
C PHE A 269 20.02 -0.65 -2.28
N ILE A 270 18.99 -1.45 -2.04
CA ILE A 270 18.81 -2.76 -2.65
C ILE A 270 17.92 -2.54 -3.86
N TYR A 271 18.48 -2.65 -5.06
CA TYR A 271 17.77 -2.46 -6.33
C TYR A 271 17.00 -3.71 -6.76
N HIS A 272 17.51 -4.89 -6.38
CA HIS A 272 16.90 -6.18 -6.66
C HIS A 272 17.17 -7.15 -5.48
N PRO A 273 16.26 -8.08 -5.14
CA PRO A 273 16.48 -9.02 -4.03
C PRO A 273 17.75 -9.86 -4.16
N SER A 274 18.16 -10.18 -5.39
CA SER A 274 19.37 -10.97 -5.67
C SER A 274 20.67 -10.14 -5.69
N GLN A 275 20.63 -8.85 -5.31
CA GLN A 275 21.79 -7.96 -5.45
C GLN A 275 22.97 -8.46 -4.60
N VAL A 276 24.13 -8.58 -5.24
CA VAL A 276 25.39 -8.92 -4.57
C VAL A 276 26.45 -7.89 -4.92
N THR A 277 27.12 -7.34 -3.90
CA THR A 277 28.36 -6.59 -4.09
C THR A 277 29.49 -7.57 -4.35
N GLU A 278 29.94 -7.68 -5.60
CA GLU A 278 31.02 -8.60 -5.96
C GLU A 278 32.39 -8.07 -5.54
N GLN A 279 32.65 -6.80 -5.82
CA GLN A 279 33.97 -6.21 -5.63
C GLN A 279 33.89 -4.69 -5.44
N GLU A 280 34.75 -4.18 -4.55
CA GLU A 280 35.12 -2.76 -4.51
C GLU A 280 36.52 -2.62 -5.08
N LEU A 281 36.69 -1.73 -6.05
CA LEU A 281 37.97 -1.50 -6.71
C LEU A 281 38.76 -0.40 -5.97
N ASP A 282 40.09 -0.43 -6.13
CA ASP A 282 40.99 0.55 -5.52
C ASP A 282 40.73 1.99 -5.98
N ASP A 283 40.16 2.17 -7.18
CA ASP A 283 39.74 3.47 -7.72
C ASP A 283 38.45 4.01 -7.09
N GLY A 284 37.80 3.24 -6.20
CA GLY A 284 36.55 3.57 -5.54
C GLY A 284 35.29 3.14 -6.30
N SER A 285 35.43 2.51 -7.48
CA SER A 285 34.31 1.92 -8.21
C SER A 285 33.79 0.67 -7.50
N ILE A 286 32.55 0.29 -7.79
CA ILE A 286 31.92 -0.91 -7.23
C ILE A 286 31.31 -1.76 -8.35
N ILE A 287 31.48 -3.07 -8.26
CA ILE A 287 30.84 -4.04 -9.15
C ILE A 287 29.69 -4.69 -8.37
N LEU A 288 28.47 -4.49 -8.87
CA LEU A 288 27.27 -5.17 -8.40
C LEU A 288 26.84 -6.23 -9.40
N SER A 289 26.31 -7.34 -8.90
CA SER A 289 25.68 -8.37 -9.72
C SER A 289 24.25 -8.67 -9.30
N PHE A 290 23.47 -9.15 -10.26
CA PHE A 290 22.05 -9.45 -10.14
C PHE A 290 21.72 -10.71 -10.94
N GLU A 291 20.72 -11.46 -10.51
CA GLU A 291 20.14 -12.62 -11.19
C GLU A 291 18.68 -12.26 -11.47
N THR A 292 18.38 -11.83 -12.70
CA THR A 292 17.11 -11.13 -12.95
C THR A 292 16.68 -11.21 -14.41
N SER A 293 15.38 -10.97 -14.62
CA SER A 293 14.71 -10.76 -15.89
C SER A 293 14.15 -9.32 -15.93
N GLY A 294 13.31 -8.98 -16.92
CA GLY A 294 12.67 -7.66 -16.94
C GLY A 294 13.57 -6.57 -17.52
N PHE A 295 14.32 -6.93 -18.55
CA PHE A 295 15.41 -6.10 -19.07
C PHE A 295 14.94 -4.79 -19.68
N THR A 296 13.66 -4.68 -20.10
CA THR A 296 13.10 -3.41 -20.60
C THR A 296 13.20 -2.30 -19.55
N GLU A 297 12.84 -2.61 -18.30
CA GLU A 297 12.95 -1.64 -17.21
C GLU A 297 14.40 -1.47 -16.74
N MET A 298 15.18 -2.56 -16.72
CA MET A 298 16.60 -2.49 -16.38
C MET A 298 17.36 -1.54 -17.30
N ARG A 299 17.16 -1.63 -18.62
CA ARG A 299 17.80 -0.73 -19.59
C ARG A 299 17.52 0.74 -19.27
N THR A 300 16.26 1.06 -18.99
CA THR A 300 15.84 2.43 -18.66
C THR A 300 16.48 2.89 -17.35
N TRP A 301 16.56 2.02 -16.35
CA TRP A 301 17.20 2.31 -15.07
C TRP A 301 18.72 2.49 -15.19
N ILE A 302 19.41 1.64 -15.96
CA ILE A 302 20.84 1.79 -16.27
C ILE A 302 21.06 3.15 -16.95
N PHE A 303 20.23 3.48 -17.94
CA PHE A 303 20.34 4.74 -18.67
C PHE A 303 20.15 5.99 -17.80
N GLN A 304 19.35 5.91 -16.72
CA GLN A 304 19.18 7.02 -15.76
C GLN A 304 20.46 7.38 -15.00
N TRP A 305 21.42 6.47 -14.90
CA TRP A 305 22.74 6.74 -14.31
C TRP A 305 23.71 7.39 -15.30
N GLY A 306 23.35 7.48 -16.59
CA GLY A 306 24.19 8.08 -17.61
C GLY A 306 25.54 7.37 -17.74
N ASN A 307 26.63 8.14 -17.65
CA ASN A 307 28.00 7.66 -17.74
C ASN A 307 28.56 7.09 -16.42
N ALA A 308 27.77 7.08 -15.34
CA ALA A 308 28.21 6.57 -14.03
C ALA A 308 28.07 5.05 -13.88
N VAL A 309 27.54 4.35 -14.88
CA VAL A 309 27.37 2.89 -14.88
C VAL A 309 27.87 2.29 -16.20
N GLU A 310 28.58 1.17 -16.09
CA GLU A 310 28.99 0.35 -17.23
C GLU A 310 28.41 -1.06 -17.08
N VAL A 311 27.83 -1.59 -18.15
CA VAL A 311 27.42 -2.99 -18.25
C VAL A 311 28.66 -3.84 -18.55
N LEU A 312 29.02 -4.72 -17.63
CA LEU A 312 30.09 -5.70 -17.82
C LEU A 312 29.56 -6.98 -18.46
N GLU A 313 28.42 -7.47 -17.96
CA GLU A 313 27.75 -8.68 -18.45
C GLU A 313 26.23 -8.51 -18.33
N PRO A 314 25.42 -9.11 -19.24
CA PRO A 314 25.83 -9.84 -20.44
C PRO A 314 26.12 -8.91 -21.64
N ASP A 315 26.86 -9.41 -22.63
CA ASP A 315 27.27 -8.65 -23.82
C ASP A 315 26.09 -8.08 -24.63
N TRP A 316 24.98 -8.82 -24.71
CA TRP A 316 23.80 -8.36 -25.43
C TRP A 316 23.19 -7.12 -24.76
N LEU A 317 23.21 -7.05 -23.42
CA LEU A 317 22.70 -5.89 -22.68
C LEU A 317 23.60 -4.67 -22.91
N LYS A 318 24.92 -4.89 -22.96
CA LYS A 318 25.87 -3.83 -23.34
C LYS A 318 25.56 -3.27 -24.73
N LYS A 319 25.32 -4.14 -25.72
CA LYS A 319 24.94 -3.74 -27.08
C LYS A 319 23.64 -2.93 -27.09
N ASP A 320 22.61 -3.39 -26.38
CA ASP A 320 21.33 -2.67 -26.27
C ASP A 320 21.49 -1.26 -25.70
N ILE A 321 22.32 -1.08 -24.66
CA ILE A 321 22.60 0.24 -24.08
C ILE A 321 23.35 1.13 -25.08
N CYS A 322 24.32 0.59 -25.81
CA CYS A 322 25.03 1.32 -26.86
C CYS A 322 24.07 1.79 -27.97
N GLU A 323 23.16 0.93 -28.43
CA GLU A 323 22.14 1.28 -29.42
C GLU A 323 21.18 2.36 -28.91
N MET A 324 20.74 2.24 -27.66
CA MET A 324 19.90 3.25 -27.01
C MET A 324 20.61 4.61 -26.94
N ALA A 325 21.87 4.65 -26.53
CA ALA A 325 22.67 5.87 -26.48
C ALA A 325 22.86 6.50 -27.88
N ALA A 326 23.13 5.67 -28.90
CA ALA A 326 23.26 6.15 -30.28
C ALA A 326 21.95 6.74 -30.81
N ASN A 327 20.80 6.14 -30.49
CA ASN A 327 19.50 6.66 -30.89
C ASN A 327 19.15 7.98 -30.20
N VAL A 328 19.52 8.14 -28.92
CA VAL A 328 19.39 9.43 -28.22
C VAL A 328 20.26 10.48 -28.88
N LEU A 329 21.52 10.18 -29.19
CA LEU A 329 22.43 11.12 -29.85
C LEU A 329 21.87 11.64 -31.18
N LYS A 330 21.27 10.77 -32.00
CA LYS A 330 20.60 11.14 -33.26
C LYS A 330 19.44 12.12 -33.11
N ILE A 331 18.80 12.22 -31.93
CA ILE A 331 17.71 13.18 -31.70
C ILE A 331 18.25 14.60 -31.49
N TYR A 332 19.47 14.72 -30.97
CA TYR A 332 20.09 16.01 -30.61
C TYR A 332 21.13 16.51 -31.62
N GLN A 333 21.52 15.67 -32.57
CA GLN A 333 22.40 16.03 -33.70
C GLN A 333 21.58 16.43 -34.92
#